data_AF-A0A072UHQ6-F1
#
_entry.id   AF-A0A072UHQ6-F1
#
_cell.length_a   1.000
_cell.length_b   1.000
_cell.length_c   1.000
_cell.angle_alpha   90.00
_cell.angle_beta   90.00
_cell.angle_gamma   90.00
#
_symmetry.space_group_name_H-M   'P 1'
#
loop_
_entity.id
_entity.type
_entity.pdbx_description
1 polymer ?
#
loop_
_entity_poly.entity_id
_entity_poly.type
_entity_poly.pdbx_seq_one_letter_code
_entity_poly.pdbx_strand_id
1 'polypeptide(L)'
;MHYIDGSCGASGDIDSGSLLRDNKGDWIPDFSSNNGKGNTLFAEHFGVYYGWMLVIKNAIQQVICKIDYLEVFTLFNIQITRICMHTLLCW
;
A
#
# COMPACT_ATOMS: atom_id res chain seq x y z
N MET A 1 10.43 -0.83 5.65
CA MET A 1 10.12 -0.13 4.40
C MET A 1 9.22 -1.00 3.57
N HIS A 2 8.17 -0.43 3.00
CA HIS A 2 7.13 -1.15 2.28
C HIS A 2 7.09 -0.61 0.86
N TYR A 3 7.34 -1.49 -0.11
CA TYR A 3 7.26 -1.19 -1.54
C TYR A 3 5.95 -1.76 -2.05
N ILE A 4 5.18 -0.95 -2.76
CA ILE A 4 3.88 -1.32 -3.27
C ILE A 4 3.87 -1.01 -4.75
N ASP A 5 3.30 -1.93 -5.53
CA ASP A 5 3.21 -1.82 -6.97
C ASP A 5 1.88 -2.44 -7.45
N GLY A 6 1.27 -1.79 -8.45
CA GLY A 6 0.03 -2.21 -9.09
C GLY A 6 0.23 -2.35 -10.58
N SER A 7 -0.19 -3.48 -11.13
CA SER A 7 -0.12 -3.75 -12.56
C SER A 7 -1.50 -3.90 -13.18
N CYS A 8 -1.63 -3.51 -14.45
CA CYS A 8 -2.84 -3.70 -15.24
C CYS A 8 -2.46 -4.24 -16.62
N GLY A 9 -2.96 -5.42 -16.97
CA GLY A 9 -2.83 -6.02 -18.28
C GLY A 9 -3.72 -5.35 -19.33
N ALA A 10 -3.45 -5.63 -20.61
CA ALA A 10 -4.19 -5.06 -21.74
C ALA A 10 -5.69 -5.45 -21.76
N SER A 11 -6.02 -6.59 -21.17
CA SER A 11 -7.39 -7.09 -20.97
C SER A 11 -8.09 -6.48 -19.74
N GLY A 12 -7.45 -5.51 -19.09
CA GLY A 12 -7.93 -4.87 -17.86
C GLY A 12 -7.77 -5.73 -16.62
N ASP A 13 -7.07 -6.87 -16.68
CA ASP A 13 -6.73 -7.65 -15.48
C ASP A 13 -5.77 -6.86 -14.60
N ILE A 14 -6.09 -6.75 -13.32
CA ILE A 14 -5.29 -6.01 -12.35
C ILE A 14 -4.73 -6.93 -11.28
N ASP A 15 -3.47 -6.73 -10.96
CA ASP A 15 -2.76 -7.42 -9.88
C ASP A 15 -2.05 -6.37 -9.03
N SER A 16 -1.94 -6.62 -7.74
CA SER A 16 -1.17 -5.80 -6.81
C SER A 16 -0.20 -6.66 -6.04
N GLY A 17 0.92 -6.06 -5.67
CA GLY A 17 1.93 -6.74 -4.87
C GLY A 17 2.69 -5.77 -4.01
N SER A 18 3.42 -6.34 -3.07
CA SER A 18 4.31 -5.57 -2.23
C SER A 18 5.50 -6.38 -1.75
N LEU A 19 6.52 -5.65 -1.31
CA LEU A 19 7.66 -6.19 -0.61
C LEU A 19 7.88 -5.42 0.67
N LEU A 20 8.07 -6.14 1.76
CA LEU A 20 8.46 -5.57 3.04
C LEU A 20 9.95 -5.78 3.26
N ARG A 21 10.61 -4.73 3.76
CA ARG A 21 12.01 -4.76 4.16
C ARG A 21 12.14 -4.29 5.59
N ASP A 22 12.79 -5.06 6.45
CA ASP A 22 12.96 -4.70 7.85
C ASP A 22 14.04 -3.61 8.06
N ASN A 23 14.32 -3.28 9.31
CA ASN A 23 15.32 -2.27 9.66
C ASN A 23 16.78 -2.74 9.50
N LYS A 24 17.01 -4.06 9.34
CA LYS A 24 18.32 -4.65 9.00
C LYS A 24 18.54 -4.70 7.50
N GLY A 25 17.49 -4.46 6.73
CA GLY A 25 17.51 -4.52 5.29
C GLY A 25 17.17 -5.92 4.74
N ASP A 26 16.64 -6.81 5.58
CA ASP A 26 16.20 -8.14 5.19
C ASP A 26 14.82 -8.07 4.54
N TRP A 27 14.63 -8.88 3.49
CA TRP A 27 13.34 -8.98 2.81
C TRP A 27 12.40 -9.91 3.57
N ILE A 28 11.22 -9.41 3.89
CA ILE A 28 10.14 -10.17 4.51
C ILE A 28 9.09 -10.42 3.42
N PRO A 29 8.66 -11.69 3.22
CA PRO A 29 7.55 -11.99 2.32
C PRO A 29 6.31 -11.19 2.70
N ASP A 30 5.67 -10.58 1.71
CA ASP A 30 4.50 -9.75 1.92
C ASP A 30 3.29 -10.33 1.17
N PHE A 31 2.74 -9.66 0.16
CA PHE A 31 1.64 -10.22 -0.62
C PHE A 31 1.80 -10.05 -2.14
N SER A 32 1.06 -10.87 -2.84
CA SER A 32 0.69 -10.71 -4.24
C SER A 32 -0.76 -11.14 -4.38
N SER A 33 -1.57 -10.34 -5.07
CA SER A 33 -3.01 -10.55 -5.21
C SER A 33 -3.45 -10.26 -6.62
N ASN A 34 -4.28 -11.16 -7.15
CA ASN A 34 -5.13 -10.83 -8.28
C ASN A 34 -6.36 -10.06 -7.80
N ASN A 35 -6.64 -8.92 -8.43
CA ASN A 35 -7.70 -8.00 -8.03
C ASN A 35 -8.85 -7.96 -9.05
N GLY A 36 -8.88 -8.90 -9.99
CA GLY A 36 -9.91 -8.98 -11.02
C GLY A 36 -9.68 -7.97 -12.14
N LYS A 37 -10.70 -7.16 -12.44
CA LYS A 37 -10.68 -6.22 -13.56
C LYS A 37 -10.69 -4.76 -13.08
N GLY A 38 -9.94 -3.90 -13.77
CA GLY A 38 -9.87 -2.48 -13.44
C GLY A 38 -8.89 -1.72 -14.31
N ASN A 39 -8.20 -0.77 -13.69
CA ASN A 39 -7.12 0.02 -14.28
C ASN A 39 -5.94 0.08 -13.31
N THR A 40 -4.81 0.62 -13.76
CA THR A 40 -3.60 0.75 -12.95
C THR A 40 -3.84 1.52 -11.66
N LEU A 41 -4.64 2.60 -11.68
CA LEU A 41 -4.97 3.36 -10.47
C LEU A 41 -5.63 2.48 -9.40
N PHE A 42 -6.59 1.63 -9.77
CA PHE A 42 -7.21 0.67 -8.85
C PHE A 42 -6.23 -0.40 -8.37
N ALA A 43 -5.36 -0.92 -9.25
CA ALA A 43 -4.34 -1.90 -8.88
C ALA A 43 -3.41 -1.34 -7.80
N GLU A 44 -2.89 -0.13 -8.00
CA GLU A 44 -2.04 0.58 -7.05
C GLU A 44 -2.76 0.84 -5.72
N HIS A 45 -4.03 1.25 -5.80
CA HIS A 45 -4.83 1.53 -4.60
C HIS A 45 -5.09 0.27 -3.77
N PHE A 46 -5.39 -0.86 -4.43
CA PHE A 46 -5.48 -2.16 -3.77
C PHE A 46 -4.14 -2.55 -3.15
N GLY A 47 -3.03 -2.28 -3.83
CA GLY A 47 -1.69 -2.47 -3.31
C GLY A 47 -1.50 -1.82 -1.95
N VAL A 48 -1.86 -0.53 -1.83
CA VAL A 48 -1.77 0.21 -0.57
C VAL A 48 -2.70 -0.35 0.49
N TYR A 49 -3.94 -0.68 0.11
CA TYR A 49 -4.92 -1.25 1.04
C TYR A 49 -4.44 -2.56 1.67
N TYR A 50 -4.03 -3.53 0.87
CA TYR A 50 -3.54 -4.82 1.37
C TYR A 50 -2.24 -4.67 2.14
N GLY A 51 -1.34 -3.80 1.67
CA GLY A 51 -0.12 -3.48 2.40
C GLY A 51 -0.40 -2.93 3.80
N TRP A 52 -1.35 -2.00 3.91
CA TRP A 52 -1.78 -1.46 5.20
C TRP A 52 -2.38 -2.51 6.13
N MET A 53 -3.22 -3.40 5.60
CA MET A 53 -3.77 -4.52 6.37
C MET A 53 -2.67 -5.43 6.94
N LEU A 54 -1.60 -5.66 6.19
CA LEU A 54 -0.47 -6.48 6.64
C LEU A 54 0.36 -5.78 7.73
N VAL A 55 0.57 -4.48 7.62
CA VAL A 55 1.23 -3.68 8.66
C VAL A 55 0.45 -3.77 9.97
N ILE A 56 -0.88 -3.62 9.93
CA ILE A 56 -1.76 -3.79 11.10
C ILE A 56 -1.67 -5.22 11.64
N LYS A 57 -1.84 -6.23 10.78
CA LYS A 57 -1.85 -7.65 11.17
C LYS A 57 -0.55 -8.07 11.85
N ASN A 58 0.59 -7.52 11.43
CA ASN A 58 1.91 -7.81 11.99
C ASN A 58 2.29 -6.87 13.16
N ALA A 59 1.37 -6.01 13.63
CA ALA A 59 1.61 -5.04 14.68
C ALA A 59 2.87 -4.16 14.44
N ILE A 60 3.14 -3.84 13.17
CA ILE A 60 4.28 -3.01 12.78
C ILE A 60 3.95 -1.56 13.16
N GLN A 61 4.68 -1.01 14.11
CA GLN A 61 4.42 0.33 14.65
C GLN A 61 4.83 1.47 13.71
N GLN A 62 5.86 1.25 12.89
CA GLN A 62 6.40 2.26 11.99
C GLN A 62 6.75 1.64 10.65
N VAL A 63 6.19 2.21 9.58
CA VAL A 63 6.45 1.78 8.22
C VAL A 63 6.63 3.01 7.33
N ILE A 64 7.66 2.97 6.49
CA ILE A 64 7.83 3.93 5.38
C ILE A 64 7.27 3.25 4.14
N CYS A 65 6.15 3.75 3.63
CA CYS A 65 5.54 3.28 2.40
C CYS A 65 6.14 4.03 1.20
N LYS A 66 6.56 3.28 0.18
CA LYS A 66 7.03 3.80 -1.10
C LYS A 66 6.03 3.41 -2.18
N ILE A 67 5.53 4.43 -2.86
CA ILE A 67 4.56 4.34 -3.96
C ILE A 67 5.15 5.22 -5.07
N ASP A 68 5.27 4.69 -6.27
CA ASP A 68 5.78 5.40 -7.45
C ASP A 68 4.66 5.98 -8.32
N TYR A 69 3.39 5.65 -8.03
CA TYR A 69 2.23 6.24 -8.69
C TYR A 69 1.76 7.55 -8.02
N LEU A 70 2.03 8.68 -8.67
CA LEU A 70 1.78 10.03 -8.14
C LEU A 70 0.32 10.29 -7.73
N GLU A 71 -0.65 9.79 -8.49
CA GLU A 71 -2.06 10.01 -8.20
C GLU A 71 -2.49 9.30 -6.90
N VAL A 72 -1.99 8.09 -6.67
CA VAL A 72 -2.24 7.31 -5.45
C VAL A 72 -1.56 8.01 -4.27
N PHE A 73 -0.31 8.41 -4.42
CA PHE A 73 0.40 9.19 -3.39
C PHE A 73 -0.35 10.47 -3.02
N THR A 74 -0.92 11.18 -4.00
CA THR A 74 -1.69 12.40 -3.78
C THR A 74 -2.98 12.13 -3.03
N LEU A 75 -3.75 11.11 -3.44
CA LEU A 75 -4.98 10.68 -2.76
C LEU A 75 -4.71 10.29 -1.30
N PHE A 76 -3.64 9.55 -1.04
CA PHE A 76 -3.27 9.13 0.31
C PHE A 76 -2.78 10.28 1.17
N ASN A 77 -1.99 11.24 0.66
CA ASN A 77 -1.58 12.39 1.45
C ASN A 77 -2.76 13.28 1.86
N ILE A 78 -3.74 13.46 0.97
CA ILE A 78 -4.97 14.19 1.28
C ILE A 78 -5.77 13.47 2.38
N GLN A 79 -5.82 12.14 2.36
CA GLN A 79 -6.55 11.35 3.36
C GLN A 79 -5.80 11.17 4.68
N ILE A 80 -4.48 10.96 4.69
CA ILE A 80 -3.65 10.88 5.91
C ILE A 80 -3.68 12.21 6.66
N THR A 81 -3.68 13.35 5.97
CA THR A 81 -3.85 14.67 6.64
C THR A 81 -5.21 14.76 7.37
N ARG A 82 -6.25 14.06 6.89
CA ARG A 82 -7.57 13.98 7.53
C ARG A 82 -7.66 12.90 8.63
N ILE A 83 -7.00 11.76 8.48
CA ILE A 83 -7.01 10.65 9.44
C ILE A 83 -6.05 10.92 10.63
N CYS A 84 -4.95 11.64 10.39
CA CYS A 84 -4.07 12.16 11.45
C CYS A 84 -4.76 13.22 12.33
N MET A 85 -5.86 13.85 11.90
CA MET A 85 -6.67 14.67 12.80
C MET A 85 -7.58 13.83 13.73
N HIS A 86 -7.96 12.62 13.34
CA HIS A 86 -8.84 11.77 14.17
C HIS A 86 -8.09 10.75 15.04
N THR A 87 -6.87 10.34 14.67
CA THR A 87 -6.15 9.26 15.37
C THR A 87 -4.99 9.75 16.25
N LEU A 88 -4.69 11.05 16.25
CA LEU A 88 -3.74 11.69 17.19
C LEU A 88 -4.43 12.34 18.41
N LEU A 89 -5.74 12.11 18.59
CA LEU A 89 -6.53 12.59 19.74
C LEU A 89 -7.18 11.44 20.53
N CYS A 90 -6.49 10.32 20.68
CA CYS A 90 -6.77 9.40 21.77
C CYS A 90 -5.50 9.26 22.60
N TRP A 91 -5.60 9.79 23.82
CA TRP A 91 -4.61 9.77 24.90
C TRP A 91 -4.26 8.36 25.34
#